data_AF-A0AB39XH02-F1
#
_entry.id   AF-A0AB39XH02-F1
#
_cell.length_a   1.000
_cell.length_b   1.000
_cell.length_c   1.000
_cell.angle_alpha   90.00
_cell.angle_beta   90.00
_cell.angle_gamma   90.00
#
_symmetry.space_group_name_H-M   'P 1'
#
loop_
_entity.id
_entity.type
_entity.pdbx_description
1 polymer ?
#
loop_
_entity_poly.entity_id
_entity_poly.type
_entity_poly.pdbx_seq_one_letter_code
_entity_poly.pdbx_strand_id
1 'polypeptide(L)'
;MSNFTKYVGGSIVVDSGVAVLGPDDNYLSIDIRGLKFSIGSANDRSLGAITIKSIARDHVMITINVWQGGDLTFKFQVGTISDRVMDLAVHLDVHTNHRVITYTFSQRGA
;
A
#
# COMPACT_ATOMS: atom_id res chain seq x y z
N MET A 1 6.39 -10.81 -22.28
CA MET A 1 5.47 -11.62 -21.44
C MET A 1 4.06 -11.10 -21.68
N SER A 2 3.11 -11.98 -21.93
CA SER A 2 1.69 -11.61 -22.10
C SER A 2 1.14 -11.11 -20.76
N ASN A 3 0.84 -9.81 -20.64
CA ASN A 3 0.19 -9.26 -19.46
C ASN A 3 -1.31 -9.57 -19.54
N PHE A 4 -1.71 -10.71 -19.00
CA PHE A 4 -3.14 -10.96 -18.75
C PHE A 4 -3.61 -10.02 -17.65
N THR A 5 -4.73 -9.34 -17.90
CA THR A 5 -5.41 -8.56 -16.87
C THR A 5 -5.77 -9.47 -15.70
N LYS A 6 -5.19 -9.20 -14.53
CA LYS A 6 -5.46 -9.93 -13.29
C LYS A 6 -6.64 -9.27 -12.57
N TYR A 7 -7.50 -10.10 -11.98
CA TYR A 7 -8.65 -9.65 -11.20
C TYR A 7 -8.58 -10.17 -9.76
N VAL A 8 -9.13 -9.40 -8.83
CA VAL A 8 -9.38 -9.83 -7.44
C VAL A 8 -10.83 -9.50 -7.13
N GLY A 9 -11.69 -10.53 -7.10
CA GLY A 9 -13.14 -10.35 -7.13
C GLY A 9 -13.57 -9.57 -8.37
N GLY A 10 -14.40 -8.53 -8.20
CA GLY A 10 -14.82 -7.64 -9.29
C GLY A 10 -13.84 -6.49 -9.62
N SER A 11 -12.64 -6.47 -9.03
CA SER A 11 -11.67 -5.39 -9.21
C SER A 11 -10.54 -5.79 -10.16
N ILE A 12 -10.09 -4.86 -10.98
CA ILE A 12 -8.93 -5.03 -11.87
C ILE A 12 -7.66 -4.71 -11.07
N VAL A 13 -6.68 -5.61 -11.07
CA VAL A 13 -5.35 -5.32 -10.51
C VAL A 13 -4.62 -4.35 -11.43
N VAL A 14 -4.14 -3.25 -10.87
CA VAL A 14 -3.42 -2.21 -11.61
C VAL A 14 -1.93 -2.15 -11.29
N ASP A 15 -1.53 -2.60 -10.11
CA ASP A 15 -0.13 -2.82 -9.74
C ASP A 15 -0.05 -3.87 -8.62
N SER A 16 1.03 -4.65 -8.58
CA SER A 16 1.29 -5.58 -7.48
C SER A 16 2.76 -5.94 -7.44
N GLY A 17 3.30 -6.12 -6.25
CA GLY A 17 4.71 -6.46 -6.09
C GLY A 17 5.07 -6.85 -4.67
N VAL A 18 6.35 -7.14 -4.50
CA VAL A 18 6.99 -7.36 -3.22
C VAL A 18 8.21 -6.46 -3.16
N ALA A 19 8.36 -5.74 -2.05
CA ALA A 19 9.54 -4.91 -1.79
C ALA A 19 10.12 -5.26 -0.42
N VAL A 20 11.45 -5.25 -0.33
CA VAL A 20 12.18 -5.38 0.93
C VAL A 20 12.76 -4.00 1.25
N LEU A 21 12.34 -3.42 2.36
CA LEU A 21 12.85 -2.15 2.86
C LEU A 21 13.87 -2.42 3.98
N GLY A 22 15.09 -1.93 3.79
CA GLY A 22 16.14 -1.97 4.80
C GLY A 22 15.88 -1.02 5.98
N PRO A 23 16.85 -0.93 6.90
CA PRO A 23 16.73 -0.07 8.08
C PRO A 23 16.73 1.43 7.70
N ASP A 24 17.43 1.78 6.62
CA ASP A 24 17.55 3.16 6.12
C ASP A 24 16.40 3.57 5.17
N ASP A 25 15.59 2.60 4.74
CA ASP A 25 14.47 2.83 3.83
C ASP A 25 13.21 3.20 4.61
N ASN A 26 12.72 4.42 4.43
CA ASN A 26 11.55 4.91 5.15
C ASN A 26 10.22 4.45 4.51
N TYR A 27 10.17 4.34 3.19
CA TYR A 27 8.94 4.04 2.46
C TYR A 27 9.19 3.42 1.08
N LEU A 28 8.27 2.56 0.65
CA LEU A 28 8.13 2.12 -0.73
C LEU A 28 7.34 3.16 -1.53
N SER A 29 7.86 3.62 -2.67
CA SER A 29 7.14 4.52 -3.57
C SER A 29 6.65 3.81 -4.82
N ILE A 30 5.36 3.97 -5.14
CA ILE A 30 4.71 3.36 -6.30
C ILE A 30 3.97 4.46 -7.07
N ASP A 31 4.11 4.49 -8.38
CA ASP A 31 3.38 5.41 -9.26
C ASP A 31 2.33 4.62 -10.04
N ILE A 32 1.06 5.00 -9.88
CA ILE A 32 -0.04 4.43 -10.63
C ILE A 32 -0.73 5.54 -11.40
N ARG A 33 -0.40 5.64 -12.69
CA ARG A 33 -1.00 6.61 -13.63
C ARG A 33 -0.86 8.06 -13.15
N GLY A 34 0.29 8.42 -12.59
CA GLY A 34 0.59 9.76 -12.10
C GLY A 34 0.10 10.04 -10.69
N LEU A 35 -0.50 9.06 -9.99
CA LEU A 35 -0.77 9.15 -8.56
C LEU A 35 0.30 8.36 -7.81
N LYS A 36 1.09 9.05 -6.99
CA LYS A 36 2.15 8.47 -6.19
C LYS A 36 1.60 7.98 -4.85
N PHE A 37 1.99 6.78 -4.48
CA PHE A 37 1.72 6.16 -3.19
C PHE A 37 3.04 5.90 -2.47
N SER A 38 3.18 6.38 -1.24
CA SER A 38 4.28 6.02 -0.36
C SER A 38 3.74 5.14 0.76
N ILE A 39 4.21 3.89 0.83
CA ILE A 39 3.83 2.91 1.86
C ILE A 39 5.00 2.79 2.83
N GLY A 40 4.76 3.14 4.10
CA GLY A 40 5.74 3.04 5.18
C GLY A 40 5.15 2.37 6.41
N SER A 41 6.02 2.10 7.38
CA SER A 41 5.64 1.58 8.69
C SER A 41 5.97 2.56 9.80
N ALA A 42 5.14 2.65 10.83
CA ALA A 42 5.44 3.38 12.06
C ALA A 42 5.28 2.46 13.28
N ASN A 43 5.95 2.77 14.38
CA ASN A 43 5.76 2.10 15.66
C ASN A 43 5.33 3.15 16.70
N ASP A 44 4.05 3.54 16.65
CA ASP A 44 3.52 4.64 17.46
C ASP A 44 2.14 4.28 18.02
N ARG A 45 2.03 4.12 19.34
CA ARG A 45 0.76 3.73 19.99
C ARG A 45 -0.36 4.76 19.87
N SER A 46 -0.06 5.99 19.44
CA SER A 46 -1.06 7.05 19.22
C SER A 46 -1.74 6.96 17.84
N LEU A 47 -1.15 6.24 16.89
CA LEU A 47 -1.70 6.09 15.55
C LEU A 47 -2.67 4.91 15.46
N GLY A 48 -3.68 5.02 14.59
CA GLY A 48 -4.49 3.87 14.18
C GLY A 48 -3.65 2.82 13.45
N ALA A 49 -4.23 1.62 13.24
CA ALA A 49 -3.54 0.53 12.54
C ALA A 49 -3.08 0.94 11.12
N ILE A 50 -3.89 1.76 10.44
CA ILE A 50 -3.59 2.34 9.14
C ILE A 50 -3.89 3.83 9.22
N THR A 51 -2.96 4.65 8.74
CA THR A 51 -3.16 6.08 8.52
C THR A 51 -2.95 6.39 7.05
N ILE A 52 -3.90 7.09 6.43
CA ILE A 52 -3.83 7.51 5.03
C ILE A 52 -3.88 9.03 5.00
N LYS A 53 -2.89 9.66 4.37
CA LYS A 53 -2.77 11.11 4.31
C LYS A 53 -2.40 11.55 2.89
N SER A 54 -3.19 12.42 2.29
CA SER A 54 -2.76 13.16 1.10
C SER A 54 -1.72 14.20 1.52
N ILE A 55 -0.53 14.13 0.94
CA ILE A 55 0.59 15.06 1.21
C ILE A 55 0.83 16.01 0.03
N ALA A 56 0.36 15.64 -1.16
CA ALA A 56 0.21 16.51 -2.31
C ALA A 56 -1.04 16.09 -3.11
N ARG A 57 -1.40 16.88 -4.12
CA ARG A 57 -2.56 16.60 -5.00
C ARG A 57 -2.48 15.21 -5.65
N ASP A 58 -1.28 14.78 -5.96
CA ASP A 58 -0.91 13.55 -6.65
C ASP A 58 -0.06 12.62 -5.77
N HIS A 59 -0.08 12.82 -4.45
CA HIS A 59 0.72 11.99 -3.53
C HIS A 59 -0.04 11.64 -2.26
N VAL A 60 -0.21 10.33 -2.05
CA VAL A 60 -0.80 9.73 -0.84
C VAL A 60 0.28 9.00 -0.05
N MET A 61 0.39 9.33 1.23
CA MET A 61 1.18 8.60 2.22
C MET A 61 0.30 7.62 2.98
N ILE A 62 0.75 6.38 3.06
CA ILE A 62 0.09 5.26 3.74
C ILE A 62 1.05 4.77 4.81
N THR A 63 0.65 4.91 6.06
CA THR A 63 1.44 4.47 7.22
C THR A 63 0.73 3.29 7.87
N ILE A 64 1.43 2.15 7.91
CA ILE A 64 0.98 0.94 8.61
C ILE A 64 1.65 0.92 9.99
N ASN A 65 0.86 0.88 11.04
CA ASN A 65 1.38 0.96 12.39
C ASN A 65 1.62 -0.46 12.97
N VAL A 66 2.86 -0.73 13.39
CA VAL A 66 3.35 -2.08 13.72
C VAL A 66 3.44 -2.38 15.22
N TRP A 67 2.91 -1.50 16.07
CA TRP A 67 2.99 -1.66 17.53
C TRP A 67 2.37 -2.97 18.06
N GLN A 68 1.51 -3.63 17.29
CA GLN A 68 0.84 -4.89 17.65
C GLN A 68 1.66 -6.15 17.31
N GLY A 69 2.79 -6.04 16.61
CA GLY A 69 3.60 -7.19 16.19
C GLY A 69 3.65 -7.39 14.66
N GLY A 70 4.62 -8.20 14.25
CA GLY A 70 5.31 -8.14 12.95
C GLY A 70 4.77 -8.97 11.79
N ASP A 71 3.50 -9.35 11.78
CA ASP A 71 2.82 -9.83 10.58
C ASP A 71 1.42 -9.21 10.53
N LEU A 72 1.20 -8.33 9.55
CA LEU A 72 -0.03 -7.58 9.42
C LEU A 72 -0.56 -7.64 8.00
N THR A 73 -1.84 -8.00 7.86
CA THR A 73 -2.52 -8.04 6.56
C THR A 73 -3.75 -7.13 6.58
N PHE A 74 -3.82 -6.23 5.62
CA PHE A 74 -4.89 -5.24 5.51
C PHE A 74 -5.41 -5.12 4.07
N LYS A 75 -6.69 -4.76 3.95
CA LYS A 75 -7.26 -4.26 2.69
C LYS A 75 -8.13 -3.05 2.97
N PHE A 76 -7.88 -1.95 2.28
CA PHE A 76 -8.57 -0.68 2.49
C PHE A 76 -8.55 0.20 1.24
N GLN A 77 -9.51 1.13 1.17
CA GLN A 77 -9.57 2.14 0.13
C GLN A 77 -8.49 3.21 0.35
N VAL A 78 -7.73 3.54 -0.69
CA VAL A 78 -6.64 4.53 -0.67
C VAL A 78 -6.94 5.78 -1.48
N GLY A 79 -8.05 5.79 -2.23
CA GLY A 79 -8.50 6.95 -2.97
C GLY A 79 -9.40 6.58 -4.15
N THR A 80 -9.49 7.50 -5.11
CA THR A 80 -10.25 7.34 -6.34
C THR A 80 -9.42 7.88 -7.50
N ILE A 81 -9.31 7.15 -8.62
CA ILE A 81 -8.67 7.62 -9.86
C ILE A 81 -9.69 7.50 -11.00
N SER A 82 -10.01 8.63 -11.65
CA SER A 82 -10.95 8.67 -12.79
C SER A 82 -12.27 7.94 -12.50
N ASP A 83 -12.91 8.31 -11.39
CA ASP A 83 -14.18 7.74 -10.90
C ASP A 83 -14.14 6.24 -10.54
N ARG A 84 -12.95 5.67 -10.38
CA ARG A 84 -12.75 4.30 -9.90
C ARG A 84 -12.16 4.31 -8.52
N VAL A 85 -12.80 3.57 -7.61
CA VAL A 85 -12.29 3.35 -6.26
C VAL A 85 -11.01 2.55 -6.35
N MET A 86 -9.97 3.03 -5.66
CA MET A 86 -8.69 2.35 -5.54
C MET A 86 -8.57 1.70 -4.17
N ASP A 87 -8.38 0.39 -4.18
CA ASP A 87 -8.16 -0.42 -3.00
C ASP A 87 -6.71 -0.90 -2.97
N LEU A 88 -6.08 -0.83 -1.80
CA LEU A 88 -4.79 -1.44 -1.51
C LEU A 88 -5.02 -2.65 -0.61
N ALA A 89 -4.57 -3.82 -1.05
CA ALA A 89 -4.29 -4.95 -0.18
C ALA A 89 -2.79 -4.98 0.11
N VAL A 90 -2.41 -5.05 1.39
CA VAL A 90 -1.02 -5.03 1.83
C VAL A 90 -0.80 -6.05 2.92
N HIS A 91 0.31 -6.75 2.82
CA HIS A 91 0.86 -7.61 3.85
C HIS A 91 2.24 -7.07 4.22
N LEU A 92 2.47 -6.84 5.51
CA LEU A 92 3.69 -6.29 6.07
C LEU A 92 4.27 -7.30 7.05
N ASP A 93 5.44 -7.83 6.70
CA ASP A 93 6.24 -8.69 7.57
C ASP A 93 7.43 -7.88 8.10
N VAL A 94 7.55 -7.80 9.42
CA VAL A 94 8.52 -6.94 10.12
C VAL A 94 9.58 -7.82 10.78
N HIS A 95 10.79 -7.73 10.23
CA HIS A 95 11.99 -8.37 10.78
C HIS A 95 12.85 -7.35 11.53
N THR A 96 13.85 -7.83 12.28
CA THR A 96 14.74 -6.98 13.07
C THR A 96 15.47 -5.93 12.22
N ASN A 97 15.85 -6.27 10.99
CA ASN A 97 16.69 -5.43 10.14
C ASN A 97 16.04 -5.02 8.81
N HIS A 98 14.83 -5.51 8.53
CA HIS A 98 14.16 -5.20 7.27
C HIS A 98 12.66 -5.41 7.41
N ARG A 99 11.92 -4.91 6.43
CA ARG A 99 10.48 -5.09 6.29
C ARG A 99 10.19 -5.64 4.91
N VAL A 100 9.30 -6.62 4.82
CA VAL A 100 8.80 -7.12 3.53
C VAL A 100 7.39 -6.59 3.34
N ILE A 101 7.19 -5.82 2.28
CA ILE A 101 5.89 -5.29 1.87
C ILE A 101 5.44 -6.06 0.65
N THR A 102 4.42 -6.89 0.80
CA THR A 102 3.68 -7.47 -0.31
C THR A 102 2.43 -6.63 -0.54
N TYR A 103 2.20 -6.18 -1.76
CA TYR A 103 1.11 -5.25 -2.03
C TYR A 103 0.37 -5.59 -3.33
N THR A 104 -0.88 -5.16 -3.40
CA THR A 104 -1.72 -5.21 -4.61
C THR A 104 -2.66 -4.02 -4.62
N PHE A 105 -2.51 -3.17 -5.62
CA PHE A 105 -3.48 -2.13 -5.95
C PHE A 105 -4.51 -2.68 -6.93
N SER A 106 -5.78 -2.44 -6.62
CA SER A 106 -6.89 -2.82 -7.47
C SER A 106 -7.88 -1.67 -7.64
N GLN A 107 -8.53 -1.61 -8.79
CA GLN A 107 -9.56 -0.64 -9.12
C GLN A 107 -10.91 -1.32 -9.35
N ARG A 108 -11.97 -0.74 -8.82
CA ARG A 108 -13.37 -1.12 -9.12
C ARG A 108 -14.20 0.10 -9.48
N GLY A 109 -15.34 -0.14 -10.14
CA GLY A 109 -16.36 0.90 -10.32
C GLY A 109 -16.77 1.47 -8.95
N ALA A 110 -17.01 2.79 -8.91
CA ALA A 110 -17.53 3.46 -7.73
C ALA A 110 -18.91 2.92 -7.33
#